data_AF-A0AAJ0LK30-F1
#
_entry.id   AF-A0AAJ0LK30-F1
#
_cell.length_a   1.000
_cell.length_b   1.000
_cell.length_c   1.000
_cell.angle_alpha   90.00
_cell.angle_beta   90.00
_cell.angle_gamma   90.00
#
_symmetry.space_group_name_H-M   'P 1'
#
loop_
_entity.id
_entity.type
_entity.pdbx_description
1 polymer ?
#
loop_
_entity_poly.entity_id
_entity_poly.type
_entity_poly.pdbx_seq_one_letter_code
_entity_poly.pdbx_strand_id
1 'polypeptide(L)'
;MQYDSPQSSSALQDTLNADSANLSDSTIAAINSLLNLDKGEDVNIAGIEGNAVQLPTSGQADIVIGEVEGEQGDQVVVDLAAAEAAGVSAYVLQSDANLVVDLQGQAAAAGDVQTLAAAVAPAVDTSGIQLVVATGNGDDVITVKGDQNTLIDGGDGNDTIVTGNGNNVVIAGNGNNNVTTGSGDDTIILSGSDHADIVNAGAGYDVVQLDGTRDDYELTVGNNFNVNLTGNQTAAIKDAEFLKFVDADGAEQSIALAHNDAEALALRMYEGILGRDADVNGAKSFVEAVNNGTSLTDIANAFLNSQEFAGANNAADINDLYNTLLGRDADQGGADAWAALLANGGTLADVAGAIAVSEEAQDRDQSNGDFVRDLYTAALGRDADEAGLDAWVSQLFNGTSRADVAKGIVGSEEAANKANGDFIDSLYQSALGRDADDAGKAAWAAQLEAGASQADVALGIVGSPEAAAHIDNVVVLHGQV
;
A
#
# COMPACT_ATOMS: atom_id res chain seq x y z
N MET A 1 17.86 28.51 28.73
CA MET A 1 18.97 29.23 28.06
C MET A 1 18.35 30.08 26.96
N GLN A 2 18.63 31.38 26.88
CA GLN A 2 18.05 32.23 25.83
C GLN A 2 18.82 31.99 24.52
N TYR A 3 18.19 31.32 23.55
CA TYR A 3 18.77 31.04 22.22
C TYR A 3 18.73 32.31 21.37
N ASP A 4 19.61 33.26 21.70
CA ASP A 4 19.61 34.61 21.10
C ASP A 4 20.38 34.68 19.78
N SER A 5 20.82 33.55 19.23
CA SER A 5 21.50 33.47 17.94
C SER A 5 21.06 32.22 17.19
N PRO A 6 20.88 32.30 15.85
CA PRO A 6 20.56 31.13 15.03
C PRO A 6 21.55 29.99 15.28
N GLN A 7 21.04 28.77 15.29
CA GLN A 7 21.87 27.56 15.39
C GLN A 7 22.08 26.95 14.01
N SER A 8 23.23 26.32 13.78
CA SER A 8 23.45 25.59 12.53
C SER A 8 22.51 24.39 12.46
N SER A 9 21.99 24.08 11.26
CA SER A 9 21.14 22.89 11.05
C SER A 9 21.72 21.60 11.65
N SER A 10 23.04 21.40 11.55
CA SER A 10 23.70 20.22 12.15
C SER A 10 23.63 20.16 13.67
N ALA A 11 23.67 21.31 14.36
CA ALA A 11 23.58 21.35 15.82
C ALA A 11 22.15 21.06 16.29
N LEU A 12 21.15 21.51 15.51
CA LEU A 12 19.76 21.16 15.75
C LEU A 12 19.52 19.66 15.51
N GLN A 13 20.04 19.10 14.42
CA GLN A 13 19.98 17.65 14.16
C GLN A 13 20.57 16.84 15.31
N ASP A 14 21.75 17.21 15.81
CA ASP A 14 22.37 16.56 16.98
C ASP A 14 21.48 16.65 18.23
N THR A 15 20.78 17.77 18.42
CA THR A 15 19.85 17.97 19.54
C THR A 15 18.62 17.08 19.42
N LEU A 16 17.99 17.04 18.25
CA LEU A 16 16.81 16.19 17.99
C LEU A 16 17.17 14.70 18.11
N ASN A 17 18.30 14.29 17.56
CA ASN A 17 18.79 12.90 17.67
C ASN A 17 19.18 12.53 19.10
N ALA A 18 19.65 13.48 19.91
CA ALA A 18 19.92 13.24 21.32
C ALA A 18 18.64 13.04 22.14
N ASP A 19 17.51 13.55 21.65
CA ASP A 19 16.18 13.42 22.25
C ASP A 19 15.36 12.27 21.63
N SER A 20 16.00 11.33 20.93
CA SER A 20 15.35 10.17 20.31
C SER A 20 14.70 9.20 21.30
N ALA A 21 14.79 9.48 22.61
CA ALA A 21 14.07 8.76 23.64
C ALA A 21 12.63 9.28 23.80
N ASN A 22 12.38 10.54 23.45
CA ASN A 22 11.08 11.20 23.58
C ASN A 22 10.51 11.64 22.21
N LEU A 23 11.28 11.52 21.12
CA LEU A 23 10.85 11.81 19.76
C LEU A 23 10.96 10.57 18.90
N SER A 24 9.92 10.28 18.14
CA SER A 24 9.98 9.22 17.13
C SER A 24 10.91 9.60 15.96
N ASP A 25 11.48 8.58 15.30
CA ASP A 25 12.30 8.77 14.10
C ASP A 25 11.54 9.52 12.99
N SER A 26 10.23 9.27 12.88
CA SER A 26 9.35 9.98 11.94
C SER A 26 9.19 11.45 12.27
N THR A 27 9.05 11.82 13.56
CA THR A 27 9.01 13.22 14.01
C THR A 27 10.32 13.93 13.68
N ILE A 28 11.47 13.30 13.95
CA ILE A 28 12.79 13.86 13.62
C ILE A 28 12.93 14.04 12.10
N ALA A 29 12.55 13.04 11.30
CA ALA A 29 12.58 13.11 9.84
C ALA A 29 11.68 14.23 9.28
N ALA A 30 10.48 14.41 9.84
CA ALA A 30 9.57 15.48 9.46
C ALA A 30 10.16 16.87 9.76
N ILE A 31 10.75 17.08 10.94
CA ILE A 31 11.42 18.34 11.30
C ILE A 31 12.60 18.61 10.35
N ASN A 32 13.40 17.59 10.05
CA ASN A 32 14.53 17.70 9.11
C ASN A 32 14.08 18.18 7.72
N SER A 33 13.01 17.57 7.19
CA SER A 33 12.43 17.92 5.89
C SER A 33 11.82 19.33 5.90
N LEU A 34 10.95 19.60 6.89
CA LEU A 34 10.19 20.84 7.02
C LEU A 34 11.11 22.07 7.12
N LEU A 35 12.19 21.95 7.89
CA LEU A 35 13.15 23.02 8.11
C LEU A 35 14.36 22.97 7.15
N ASN A 36 14.37 22.04 6.19
CA ASN A 36 15.45 21.85 5.22
C ASN A 36 16.85 21.68 5.87
N LEU A 37 16.93 20.98 7.00
CA LEU A 37 18.15 20.91 7.81
C LEU A 37 19.35 20.30 7.06
N ASP A 38 19.10 19.41 6.09
CA ASP A 38 20.15 18.79 5.28
C ASP A 38 20.85 19.75 4.31
N LYS A 39 20.26 20.93 4.04
CA LYS A 39 20.83 21.94 3.14
C LYS A 39 21.76 22.93 3.86
N GLY A 40 21.86 22.83 5.19
CA GLY A 40 22.86 23.56 5.98
C GLY A 40 22.56 25.04 6.19
N GLU A 41 21.29 25.42 6.32
CA GLU A 41 20.89 26.78 6.70
C GLU A 41 20.93 26.96 8.23
N ASP A 42 21.01 28.21 8.69
CA ASP A 42 20.88 28.51 10.12
C ASP A 42 19.38 28.56 10.50
N VAL A 43 19.04 28.05 11.68
CA VAL A 43 17.68 27.90 12.17
C VAL A 43 17.48 28.76 13.42
N ASN A 44 16.37 29.50 13.47
CA ASN A 44 15.99 30.29 14.63
C ASN A 44 15.20 29.43 15.61
N ILE A 45 15.71 29.29 16.83
CA ILE A 45 15.09 28.45 17.87
C ILE A 45 14.50 29.36 18.96
N ALA A 46 13.21 29.22 19.22
CA ALA A 46 12.57 29.78 20.40
C ALA A 46 12.62 28.78 21.56
N GLY A 47 12.79 29.29 22.78
CA GLY A 47 12.77 28.49 24.00
C GLY A 47 11.45 28.60 24.74
N ILE A 48 11.33 27.89 25.87
CA ILE A 48 10.22 27.99 26.82
C ILE A 48 10.76 28.43 28.18
N GLU A 49 10.03 29.33 28.85
CA GLU A 49 10.25 29.67 30.26
C GLU A 49 8.92 29.61 31.00
N GLY A 50 8.82 28.71 32.00
CA GLY A 50 7.55 28.34 32.60
C GLY A 50 6.64 27.69 31.54
N ASN A 51 5.56 28.39 31.17
CA ASN A 51 4.59 27.95 30.16
C ASN A 51 4.50 28.89 28.94
N ALA A 52 5.41 29.85 28.80
CA ALA A 52 5.37 30.86 27.74
C ALA A 52 6.58 30.79 26.81
N VAL A 53 6.33 30.92 25.51
CA VAL A 53 7.39 30.94 24.50
C VAL A 53 8.25 32.20 24.63
N GLN A 54 9.56 31.99 24.61
CA GLN A 54 10.58 33.03 24.55
C GLN A 54 11.16 33.11 23.14
N LEU A 55 10.68 34.07 22.36
CA LEU A 55 11.22 34.34 21.02
C LEU A 55 12.65 34.92 21.09
N PRO A 56 13.49 34.65 20.08
CA PRO A 56 14.76 35.35 19.91
C PRO A 56 14.57 36.86 19.77
N THR A 57 15.61 37.64 20.04
CA THR A 57 15.60 39.10 19.83
C THR A 57 15.31 39.54 18.38
N SER A 58 15.52 38.68 17.40
CA SER A 58 15.11 38.90 16.00
C SER A 58 13.58 38.98 15.83
N GLY A 59 12.83 38.39 16.76
CA GLY A 59 11.37 38.21 16.67
C GLY A 59 10.94 37.12 15.69
N GLN A 60 11.88 36.37 15.11
CA GLN A 60 11.63 35.25 14.20
C GLN A 60 12.05 33.94 14.87
N ALA A 61 11.27 32.88 14.65
CA ALA A 61 11.58 31.53 15.11
C ALA A 61 11.00 30.54 14.09
N ASP A 62 11.77 29.50 13.79
CA ASP A 62 11.39 28.41 12.89
C ASP A 62 10.86 27.22 13.70
N ILE A 63 11.43 27.00 14.89
CA ILE A 63 11.09 25.91 15.82
C ILE A 63 11.04 26.42 17.26
N VAL A 64 10.11 25.88 18.06
CA VAL A 64 10.10 26.00 19.53
C VAL A 64 10.62 24.70 20.12
N ILE A 65 11.64 24.77 20.98
CA ILE A 65 12.15 23.62 21.73
C ILE A 65 12.31 24.02 23.20
N GLY A 66 11.74 23.23 24.10
CA GLY A 66 11.97 23.42 25.51
C GLY A 66 11.26 22.42 26.40
N GLU A 67 11.67 22.43 27.66
CA GLU A 67 10.98 21.75 28.75
C GLU A 67 9.96 22.72 29.36
N VAL A 68 8.71 22.30 29.43
CA VAL A 68 7.63 23.02 30.12
C VAL A 68 7.64 22.56 31.57
N GLU A 69 7.81 23.50 32.50
CA GLU A 69 7.85 23.19 33.93
C GLU A 69 6.48 22.68 34.44
N GLY A 70 6.49 21.54 35.12
CA GLY A 70 5.31 20.97 35.79
C GLY A 70 5.60 19.56 36.33
N GLU A 71 4.77 19.08 37.25
CA GLU A 71 4.85 17.71 37.76
C GLU A 71 3.71 16.85 37.17
N GLN A 72 3.87 15.52 37.24
CA GLN A 72 2.84 14.58 36.78
C GLN A 72 1.46 14.87 37.39
N GLY A 73 0.46 15.05 36.52
CA GLY A 73 -0.92 15.36 36.88
C GLY A 73 -1.23 16.84 37.06
N ASP A 74 -0.23 17.73 36.96
CA ASP A 74 -0.49 19.16 36.76
C ASP A 74 -1.05 19.38 35.36
N GLN A 75 -1.98 20.33 35.20
CA GLN A 75 -2.45 20.77 33.90
C GLN A 75 -1.82 22.11 33.54
N VAL A 76 -1.05 22.16 32.45
CA VAL A 76 -0.30 23.35 32.02
C VAL A 76 -0.74 23.79 30.63
N VAL A 77 -1.40 24.95 30.56
CA VAL A 77 -1.72 25.58 29.27
C VAL A 77 -0.47 26.28 28.75
N VAL A 78 0.00 25.87 27.57
CA VAL A 78 1.18 26.47 26.93
C VAL A 78 0.76 27.67 26.08
N ASP A 79 1.33 28.84 26.33
CA ASP A 79 1.07 30.05 25.54
C ASP A 79 1.95 30.08 24.29
N LEU A 80 1.38 29.62 23.17
CA LEU A 80 2.05 29.52 21.87
C LEU A 80 1.71 30.69 20.92
N ALA A 81 0.90 31.67 21.35
CA ALA A 81 0.41 32.72 20.46
C ALA A 81 1.54 33.55 19.83
N ALA A 82 2.63 33.78 20.58
CA ALA A 82 3.81 34.48 20.07
C ALA A 82 4.56 33.67 19.01
N ALA A 83 4.65 32.34 19.18
CA ALA A 83 5.28 31.44 18.22
C ALA A 83 4.48 31.35 16.91
N GLU A 84 3.15 31.22 17.01
CA GLU A 84 2.28 31.19 15.84
C GLU A 84 2.38 32.48 15.03
N ALA A 85 2.38 33.63 15.71
CA ALA A 85 2.56 34.93 15.08
C ALA A 85 3.95 35.12 14.43
N ALA A 86 4.96 34.41 14.93
CA ALA A 86 6.31 34.39 14.38
C ALA A 86 6.47 33.43 13.18
N GLY A 87 5.45 32.62 12.87
CA GLY A 87 5.48 31.66 11.77
C GLY A 87 6.15 30.33 12.08
N VAL A 88 6.28 29.98 13.37
CA VAL A 88 6.86 28.70 13.80
C VAL A 88 6.08 27.53 13.23
N SER A 89 6.80 26.57 12.65
CA SER A 89 6.25 25.37 12.01
C SER A 89 6.59 24.07 12.73
N ALA A 90 7.43 24.11 13.77
CA ALA A 90 7.74 22.94 14.60
C ALA A 90 7.71 23.30 16.10
N TYR A 91 7.07 22.46 16.90
CA TYR A 91 6.93 22.62 18.35
C TYR A 91 7.36 21.31 19.02
N VAL A 92 8.42 21.36 19.82
CA VAL A 92 8.91 20.24 20.64
C VAL A 92 8.82 20.66 22.09
N LEU A 93 7.79 20.17 22.78
CA LEU A 93 7.35 20.61 24.10
C LEU A 93 7.47 19.44 25.09
N GLN A 94 8.64 19.29 25.72
CA GLN A 94 8.87 18.20 26.67
C GLN A 94 8.27 18.56 28.04
N SER A 95 7.54 17.64 28.68
CA SER A 95 7.06 17.81 30.05
C SER A 95 6.65 16.47 30.66
N ASP A 96 6.67 16.39 31.99
CA ASP A 96 5.98 15.33 32.74
C ASP A 96 4.54 15.75 33.13
N ALA A 97 4.17 17.03 32.94
CA ALA A 97 2.83 17.54 33.22
C ALA A 97 1.90 17.40 32.01
N ASN A 98 0.60 17.45 32.26
CA ASN A 98 -0.44 17.35 31.24
C ASN A 98 -0.56 18.70 30.52
N LEU A 99 0.03 18.79 29.34
CA LEU A 99 0.03 19.98 28.51
C LEU A 99 -1.33 20.19 27.84
N VAL A 100 -1.71 21.46 27.71
CA VAL A 100 -2.83 21.88 26.86
C VAL A 100 -2.25 22.76 25.76
N VAL A 101 -2.21 22.20 24.55
CA VAL A 101 -1.68 22.82 23.33
C VAL A 101 -2.85 23.15 22.41
N ASP A 102 -3.10 24.44 22.18
CA ASP A 102 -4.14 24.92 21.24
C ASP A 102 -3.48 25.80 20.17
N LEU A 103 -3.41 25.28 18.95
CA LEU A 103 -2.86 25.95 17.78
C LEU A 103 -3.99 26.29 16.80
N GLN A 104 -4.01 27.53 16.32
CA GLN A 104 -4.89 27.94 15.23
C GLN A 104 -4.43 27.39 13.88
N GLY A 105 -3.13 27.10 13.76
CA GLY A 105 -2.52 26.63 12.52
C GLY A 105 -2.12 27.77 11.58
N GLN A 106 -1.25 27.45 10.62
CA GLN A 106 -0.73 28.38 9.61
C GLN A 106 -1.59 28.19 8.36
N ALA A 107 -2.28 29.24 7.90
CA ALA A 107 -2.94 29.22 6.60
C ALA A 107 -1.86 29.14 5.49
N ALA A 108 -1.53 27.95 5.01
CA ALA A 108 -0.43 27.77 4.07
C ALA A 108 -0.77 28.32 2.67
N ALA A 109 0.07 29.25 2.19
CA ALA A 109 0.37 29.29 0.76
C ALA A 109 1.33 28.13 0.47
N ALA A 110 0.90 27.18 -0.35
CA ALA A 110 1.69 26.02 -0.75
C ALA A 110 3.03 26.46 -1.35
N GLY A 111 4.14 26.11 -0.70
CA GLY A 111 5.46 26.10 -1.32
C GLY A 111 5.65 24.79 -2.09
N ASP A 112 6.11 24.87 -3.34
CA ASP A 112 6.46 23.71 -4.15
C ASP A 112 7.52 22.85 -3.44
N VAL A 113 7.16 21.62 -3.03
CA VAL A 113 8.10 20.62 -2.52
C VAL A 113 8.22 19.49 -3.54
N GLN A 114 9.43 19.34 -4.08
CA GLN A 114 9.80 18.27 -5.00
C GLN A 114 10.02 16.97 -4.22
N THR A 115 9.35 15.91 -4.68
CA THR A 115 9.43 14.53 -4.21
C THR A 115 10.85 13.96 -4.27
N LEU A 116 11.29 13.27 -3.21
CA LEU A 116 12.35 12.28 -3.30
C LEU A 116 12.00 11.05 -2.46
N ALA A 117 11.71 9.95 -3.14
CA ALA A 117 11.52 8.64 -2.55
C ALA A 117 12.88 8.01 -2.21
N ALA A 118 12.97 7.40 -1.03
CA ALA A 118 13.84 6.27 -0.76
C ALA A 118 13.28 5.49 0.44
N ALA A 119 12.93 4.22 0.21
CA ALA A 119 12.44 3.27 1.21
C ALA A 119 13.56 2.72 2.10
N VAL A 120 13.25 2.42 3.37
CA VAL A 120 13.34 1.12 4.10
C VAL A 120 13.16 1.38 5.62
N ALA A 121 12.36 0.51 6.29
CA ALA A 121 11.61 0.66 7.57
C ALA A 121 10.29 1.43 7.37
N PRO A 122 9.19 1.21 8.14
CA PRO A 122 7.83 1.65 7.79
C PRO A 122 7.74 3.18 7.95
N ALA A 123 8.34 3.89 7.00
CA ALA A 123 8.46 5.33 7.03
C ALA A 123 7.08 5.87 6.72
N VAL A 124 6.44 6.40 7.76
CA VAL A 124 5.37 7.37 7.62
C VAL A 124 5.77 8.37 6.54
N ASP A 125 4.91 8.59 5.55
CA ASP A 125 5.18 9.60 4.53
C ASP A 125 5.12 10.98 5.16
N THR A 126 6.29 11.51 5.54
CA THR A 126 6.41 12.87 6.07
C THR A 126 6.49 13.92 4.96
N SER A 127 6.30 13.53 3.69
CA SER A 127 6.33 14.47 2.58
C SER A 127 5.11 15.39 2.63
N GLY A 128 5.34 16.69 2.43
CA GLY A 128 4.27 17.67 2.47
C GLY A 128 3.74 18.02 3.87
N ILE A 129 4.31 17.48 4.97
CA ILE A 129 4.05 17.99 6.32
C ILE A 129 4.44 19.47 6.39
N GLN A 130 3.57 20.28 7.00
CA GLN A 130 3.67 21.74 7.10
C GLN A 130 3.75 22.21 8.56
N LEU A 131 3.37 21.35 9.51
CA LEU A 131 3.43 21.62 10.95
C LEU A 131 3.84 20.35 11.69
N VAL A 132 4.73 20.47 12.67
CA VAL A 132 5.06 19.39 13.61
C VAL A 132 4.76 19.84 15.02
N VAL A 133 4.10 18.99 15.81
CA VAL A 133 3.87 19.17 17.24
C VAL A 133 4.27 17.89 17.96
N ALA A 134 5.18 17.98 18.91
CA ALA A 134 5.61 16.87 19.75
C ALA A 134 5.49 17.25 21.22
N THR A 135 4.87 16.39 22.02
CA THR A 135 4.71 16.54 23.47
C THR A 135 5.45 15.44 24.25
N GLY A 136 5.25 15.37 25.57
CA GLY A 136 6.12 14.65 26.49
C GLY A 136 5.48 13.39 27.08
N ASN A 137 5.60 13.22 28.40
CA ASN A 137 5.07 12.05 29.14
C ASN A 137 3.71 12.31 29.83
N GLY A 138 3.13 13.49 29.64
CA GLY A 138 1.90 13.92 30.30
C GLY A 138 0.66 13.35 29.61
N ASP A 139 -0.49 13.34 30.30
CA ASP A 139 -1.77 13.09 29.60
C ASP A 139 -2.17 14.38 28.85
N ASP A 140 -1.71 14.53 27.62
CA ASP A 140 -1.71 15.80 26.89
C ASP A 140 -3.03 16.04 26.14
N VAL A 141 -3.40 17.31 25.99
CA VAL A 141 -4.52 17.74 25.16
C VAL A 141 -3.98 18.61 24.04
N ILE A 142 -3.94 18.05 22.83
CA ILE A 142 -3.38 18.70 21.65
C ILE A 142 -4.51 19.00 20.67
N THR A 143 -4.67 20.26 20.30
CA THR A 143 -5.67 20.70 19.32
C THR A 143 -5.02 21.59 18.29
N VAL A 144 -5.06 21.18 17.02
CA VAL A 144 -4.63 21.95 15.87
C VAL A 144 -5.86 22.23 15.01
N LYS A 145 -6.17 23.52 14.77
CA LYS A 145 -7.41 23.91 14.07
C LYS A 145 -7.21 24.26 12.59
N GLY A 146 -5.97 24.36 12.14
CA GLY A 146 -5.65 24.75 10.77
C GLY A 146 -5.83 23.60 9.77
N ASP A 147 -5.86 23.94 8.49
CA ASP A 147 -6.09 23.00 7.37
C ASP A 147 -4.79 22.46 6.75
N GLN A 148 -3.67 22.61 7.47
CA GLN A 148 -2.35 22.21 7.02
C GLN A 148 -2.07 20.74 7.34
N ASN A 149 -1.22 20.09 6.55
CA ASN A 149 -0.77 18.74 6.86
C ASN A 149 0.09 18.78 8.13
N THR A 150 -0.40 18.18 9.21
CA THR A 150 0.23 18.24 10.52
C THR A 150 0.73 16.87 10.95
N LEU A 151 1.96 16.79 11.45
CA LEU A 151 2.44 15.65 12.22
C LEU A 151 2.31 15.97 13.71
N ILE A 152 1.63 15.10 14.45
CA ILE A 152 1.55 15.16 15.92
C ILE A 152 2.20 13.91 16.49
N ASP A 153 3.07 14.09 17.48
CA ASP A 153 3.66 13.05 18.31
C ASP A 153 3.22 13.29 19.76
N GLY A 154 2.31 12.45 20.26
CA GLY A 154 1.73 12.59 21.61
C GLY A 154 2.73 12.30 22.72
N GLY A 155 3.68 11.40 22.46
CA GLY A 155 4.63 10.92 23.45
C GLY A 155 4.06 9.81 24.34
N ASP A 156 4.40 9.81 25.61
CA ASP A 156 3.83 8.88 26.58
C ASP A 156 2.66 9.57 27.30
N GLY A 157 1.59 8.85 27.65
CA GLY A 157 0.44 9.43 28.33
C GLY A 157 -0.89 8.99 27.75
N ASN A 158 -1.99 9.34 28.41
CA ASN A 158 -3.32 9.15 27.82
C ASN A 158 -3.73 10.44 27.11
N ASP A 159 -3.38 10.55 25.84
CA ASP A 159 -3.50 11.80 25.12
C ASP A 159 -4.87 11.99 24.47
N THR A 160 -5.29 13.25 24.37
CA THR A 160 -6.43 13.67 23.55
C THR A 160 -5.93 14.54 22.43
N ILE A 161 -5.97 14.01 21.21
CA ILE A 161 -5.41 14.64 20.02
C ILE A 161 -6.53 14.97 19.04
N VAL A 162 -6.58 16.24 18.62
CA VAL A 162 -7.51 16.73 17.60
C VAL A 162 -6.75 17.48 16.52
N THR A 163 -6.81 17.00 15.28
CA THR A 163 -6.29 17.73 14.11
C THR A 163 -7.39 18.46 13.35
N GLY A 164 -6.97 19.41 12.52
CA GLY A 164 -7.85 20.08 11.57
C GLY A 164 -7.94 19.29 10.27
N ASN A 165 -8.22 19.99 9.17
CA ASN A 165 -8.18 19.36 7.85
C ASN A 165 -6.73 19.19 7.35
N GLY A 166 -6.58 18.62 6.16
CA GLY A 166 -5.28 18.27 5.58
C GLY A 166 -4.95 16.80 5.81
N ASN A 167 -3.89 16.33 5.18
CA ASN A 167 -3.42 14.96 5.33
C ASN A 167 -2.48 14.92 6.55
N ASN A 168 -3.01 14.54 7.70
CA ASN A 168 -2.29 14.57 8.96
C ASN A 168 -1.66 13.21 9.29
N VAL A 169 -0.62 13.27 10.09
CA VAL A 169 0.00 12.11 10.73
C VAL A 169 -0.17 12.28 12.23
N VAL A 170 -0.74 11.28 12.90
CA VAL A 170 -0.80 11.25 14.37
C VAL A 170 -0.07 10.02 14.87
N ILE A 171 1.02 10.22 15.58
CA ILE A 171 1.69 9.20 16.38
C ILE A 171 1.13 9.37 17.79
N ALA A 172 0.21 8.49 18.16
CA ALA A 172 -0.50 8.62 19.43
C ALA A 172 0.42 8.29 20.62
N GLY A 173 1.44 7.46 20.41
CA GLY A 173 2.40 7.08 21.45
C GLY A 173 1.80 6.18 22.53
N ASN A 174 2.52 5.97 23.63
CA ASN A 174 2.15 4.98 24.65
C ASN A 174 1.00 5.48 25.52
N GLY A 175 0.02 4.63 25.79
CA GLY A 175 -1.08 4.94 26.71
C GLY A 175 -2.43 4.93 26.00
N ASN A 176 -3.52 5.19 26.71
CA ASN A 176 -4.86 5.11 26.13
C ASN A 176 -5.23 6.44 25.47
N ASN A 177 -5.14 6.48 24.14
CA ASN A 177 -5.27 7.72 23.40
C ASN A 177 -6.66 7.90 22.81
N ASN A 178 -7.07 9.16 22.68
CA ASN A 178 -8.28 9.56 21.98
C ASN A 178 -7.92 10.50 20.84
N VAL A 179 -7.95 9.97 19.62
CA VAL A 179 -7.54 10.67 18.40
C VAL A 179 -8.77 10.99 17.57
N THR A 180 -8.91 12.25 17.17
CA THR A 180 -9.90 12.69 16.19
C THR A 180 -9.23 13.54 15.13
N THR A 181 -9.30 13.12 13.88
CA THR A 181 -8.79 13.90 12.75
C THR A 181 -9.92 14.54 11.94
N GLY A 182 -9.56 15.44 11.03
CA GLY A 182 -10.48 16.26 10.25
C GLY A 182 -10.84 15.65 8.90
N SER A 183 -10.82 16.47 7.85
CA SER A 183 -10.91 15.97 6.47
C SER A 183 -9.53 15.91 5.83
N GLY A 184 -9.29 14.95 4.95
CA GLY A 184 -7.98 14.70 4.33
C GLY A 184 -7.62 13.23 4.47
N ASP A 185 -6.55 12.78 3.84
CA ASP A 185 -6.08 11.40 4.02
C ASP A 185 -5.13 11.36 5.22
N ASP A 186 -5.65 10.91 6.36
CA ASP A 186 -4.93 10.89 7.62
C ASP A 186 -4.26 9.52 7.87
N THR A 187 -3.12 9.53 8.55
CA THR A 187 -2.43 8.33 9.04
C THR A 187 -2.31 8.41 10.56
N ILE A 188 -2.95 7.47 11.27
CA ILE A 188 -2.93 7.38 12.73
C ILE A 188 -2.15 6.13 13.13
N ILE A 189 -1.15 6.30 14.00
CA ILE A 189 -0.26 5.23 14.46
C ILE A 189 -0.50 5.03 15.94
N LEU A 190 -1.01 3.85 16.27
CA LEU A 190 -1.29 3.42 17.63
C LEU A 190 -0.14 2.51 18.08
N SER A 191 0.96 3.14 18.50
CA SER A 191 2.18 2.46 18.93
C SER A 191 2.24 2.30 20.44
N GLY A 192 2.76 1.17 20.93
CA GLY A 192 2.99 0.94 22.34
C GLY A 192 2.54 -0.45 22.79
N SER A 193 2.41 -0.62 24.10
CA SER A 193 1.90 -1.88 24.67
C SER A 193 0.83 -1.63 25.73
N ASP A 194 -0.10 -2.58 25.87
CA ASP A 194 -1.16 -2.58 26.89
C ASP A 194 -2.04 -1.31 26.92
N HIS A 195 -2.41 -0.78 25.76
CA HIS A 195 -3.30 0.38 25.62
C HIS A 195 -4.63 0.07 24.94
N ALA A 196 -5.57 0.99 25.14
CA ALA A 196 -6.91 1.00 24.61
C ALA A 196 -7.23 2.36 23.97
N ASP A 197 -7.15 2.43 22.65
CA ASP A 197 -7.33 3.69 21.92
C ASP A 197 -8.74 3.85 21.35
N ILE A 198 -9.12 5.10 21.16
CA ILE A 198 -10.31 5.51 20.43
C ILE A 198 -9.86 6.40 19.28
N VAL A 199 -10.21 6.02 18.05
CA VAL A 199 -9.87 6.76 16.85
C VAL A 199 -11.14 7.10 16.08
N ASN A 200 -11.25 8.36 15.69
CA ASN A 200 -12.18 8.82 14.68
C ASN A 200 -11.37 9.49 13.57
N ALA A 201 -11.14 8.77 12.47
CA ALA A 201 -10.24 9.21 11.41
C ALA A 201 -10.86 10.26 10.47
N GLY A 202 -12.15 10.58 10.67
CA GLY A 202 -12.74 11.74 10.03
C GLY A 202 -13.22 11.44 8.62
N ALA A 203 -12.85 12.29 7.66
CA ALA A 203 -13.32 12.16 6.28
C ALA A 203 -12.15 12.16 5.31
N GLY A 204 -11.96 11.06 4.60
CA GLY A 204 -10.92 10.97 3.60
C GLY A 204 -10.70 9.53 3.24
N TYR A 205 -9.45 9.18 2.95
CA TYR A 205 -9.03 7.80 2.86
C TYR A 205 -7.96 7.54 3.91
N ASP A 206 -8.39 7.05 5.05
CA ASP A 206 -7.62 7.10 6.28
C ASP A 206 -7.01 5.75 6.64
N VAL A 207 -5.81 5.80 7.20
CA VAL A 207 -5.03 4.62 7.60
C VAL A 207 -4.84 4.63 9.12
N VAL A 208 -5.18 3.51 9.77
CA VAL A 208 -4.82 3.28 11.17
C VAL A 208 -3.83 2.13 11.26
N GLN A 209 -2.64 2.42 11.77
CA GLN A 209 -1.60 1.44 12.03
C GLN A 209 -1.69 0.93 13.48
N LEU A 210 -1.59 -0.39 13.64
CA LEU A 210 -1.49 -1.11 14.91
C LEU A 210 -0.18 -1.89 14.97
N ASP A 211 0.29 -2.16 16.18
CA ASP A 211 1.52 -2.93 16.41
C ASP A 211 1.25 -4.44 16.32
N GLY A 212 2.26 -5.18 15.89
CA GLY A 212 2.20 -6.64 15.77
C GLY A 212 1.63 -7.11 14.43
N THR A 213 1.26 -8.39 14.38
CA THR A 213 0.73 -9.02 13.17
C THR A 213 -0.79 -9.04 13.20
N ARG A 214 -1.42 -9.19 12.02
CA ARG A 214 -2.88 -9.34 11.90
C ARG A 214 -3.42 -10.47 12.79
N ASP A 215 -2.69 -11.57 12.91
CA ASP A 215 -3.10 -12.77 13.67
C ASP A 215 -3.20 -12.50 15.18
N ASP A 216 -2.57 -11.43 15.68
CA ASP A 216 -2.62 -11.06 17.08
C ASP A 216 -3.95 -10.38 17.48
N TYR A 217 -4.86 -10.19 16.52
CA TYR A 217 -6.10 -9.43 16.69
C TYR A 217 -7.37 -10.22 16.39
N GLU A 218 -8.36 -10.07 17.28
CA GLU A 218 -9.75 -10.35 16.99
C GLU A 218 -10.46 -9.06 16.56
N LEU A 219 -10.97 -9.03 15.34
CA LEU A 219 -11.65 -7.91 14.73
C LEU A 219 -13.17 -8.10 14.77
N THR A 220 -13.90 -7.13 15.32
CA THR A 220 -15.36 -7.11 15.35
C THR A 220 -15.91 -5.86 14.67
N VAL A 221 -16.72 -6.06 13.64
CA VAL A 221 -17.44 -4.97 12.95
C VAL A 221 -18.62 -4.50 13.80
N GLY A 222 -18.67 -3.20 14.07
CA GLY A 222 -19.78 -2.52 14.71
C GLY A 222 -20.71 -1.83 13.71
N ASN A 223 -21.68 -1.08 14.23
CA ASN A 223 -22.50 -0.18 13.42
C ASN A 223 -21.79 1.16 13.22
N ASN A 224 -22.25 1.95 12.24
CA ASN A 224 -21.76 3.30 11.95
C ASN A 224 -20.27 3.33 11.56
N PHE A 225 -19.86 2.41 10.68
CA PHE A 225 -18.49 2.34 10.17
C PHE A 225 -17.43 2.25 11.29
N ASN A 226 -17.78 1.53 12.35
CA ASN A 226 -16.89 1.28 13.48
C ASN A 226 -16.33 -0.14 13.41
N VAL A 227 -15.06 -0.29 13.74
CA VAL A 227 -14.40 -1.57 13.97
C VAL A 227 -13.75 -1.57 15.35
N ASN A 228 -13.91 -2.68 16.07
CA ASN A 228 -13.27 -2.87 17.36
C ASN A 228 -12.24 -3.99 17.25
N LEU A 229 -11.02 -3.72 17.70
CA LEU A 229 -9.95 -4.71 17.80
C LEU A 229 -9.67 -5.03 19.25
N THR A 230 -9.40 -6.30 19.53
CA THR A 230 -8.88 -6.80 20.80
C THR A 230 -7.77 -7.82 20.53
N GLY A 231 -6.93 -8.13 21.51
CA GLY A 231 -5.79 -9.04 21.32
C GLY A 231 -4.51 -8.40 21.85
N ASN A 232 -3.53 -8.15 20.97
CA ASN A 232 -2.28 -7.47 21.32
C ASN A 232 -2.51 -6.06 21.92
N GLN A 233 -3.38 -5.26 21.29
CA GLN A 233 -3.89 -4.00 21.84
C GLN A 233 -5.41 -3.90 21.64
N THR A 234 -6.05 -2.96 22.34
CA THR A 234 -7.48 -2.66 22.13
C THR A 234 -7.63 -1.36 21.34
N ALA A 235 -8.50 -1.34 20.34
CA ALA A 235 -8.79 -0.11 19.60
C ALA A 235 -10.26 -0.07 19.16
N ALA A 236 -10.90 1.08 19.30
CA ALA A 236 -12.20 1.39 18.70
C ALA A 236 -11.98 2.43 17.60
N ILE A 237 -12.12 2.02 16.34
CA ILE A 237 -11.75 2.83 15.18
C ILE A 237 -12.98 3.11 14.34
N LYS A 238 -13.21 4.38 14.03
CA LYS A 238 -14.33 4.87 13.25
C LYS A 238 -13.84 5.66 12.03
N ASP A 239 -14.57 5.49 10.93
CA ASP A 239 -14.39 6.22 9.66
C ASP A 239 -12.98 6.04 9.06
N ALA A 240 -12.36 4.86 9.23
CA ALA A 240 -11.11 4.51 8.57
C ALA A 240 -11.36 3.53 7.41
N GLU A 241 -10.56 3.64 6.35
CA GLU A 241 -10.64 2.77 5.16
C GLU A 241 -9.56 1.68 5.17
N PHE A 242 -8.50 1.83 5.96
CA PHE A 242 -7.39 0.89 5.96
C PHE A 242 -6.84 0.65 7.37
N LEU A 243 -6.68 -0.62 7.74
CA LEU A 243 -5.91 -1.02 8.91
C LEU A 243 -4.58 -1.60 8.45
N LYS A 244 -3.50 -1.18 9.10
CA LYS A 244 -2.15 -1.68 8.86
C LYS A 244 -1.61 -2.31 10.14
N PHE A 245 -1.03 -3.49 10.03
CA PHE A 245 -0.41 -4.22 11.12
C PHE A 245 1.08 -4.29 10.83
N VAL A 246 1.90 -3.79 11.75
CA VAL A 246 3.36 -3.73 11.59
C VAL A 246 4.02 -4.49 12.72
N ASP A 247 4.73 -5.56 12.38
CA ASP A 247 5.46 -6.34 13.38
C ASP A 247 6.77 -5.69 13.82
N ALA A 248 7.43 -6.28 14.82
CA ALA A 248 8.69 -5.76 15.36
C ALA A 248 9.86 -5.77 14.36
N ASP A 249 9.76 -6.56 13.28
CA ASP A 249 10.75 -6.62 12.20
C ASP A 249 10.39 -5.65 11.04
N GLY A 250 9.25 -4.96 11.13
CA GLY A 250 8.73 -4.02 10.15
C GLY A 250 7.97 -4.68 8.99
N ALA A 251 7.57 -5.94 9.11
CA ALA A 251 6.71 -6.58 8.12
C ALA A 251 5.28 -6.04 8.24
N GLU A 252 4.65 -5.79 7.09
CA GLU A 252 3.37 -5.11 7.01
C GLU A 252 2.29 -6.07 6.49
N GLN A 253 1.14 -6.06 7.16
CA GLN A 253 -0.10 -6.70 6.71
C GLN A 253 -1.22 -5.67 6.73
N SER A 254 -2.25 -5.85 5.92
CA SER A 254 -3.34 -4.88 5.85
C SER A 254 -4.72 -5.52 5.84
N ILE A 255 -5.70 -4.73 6.29
CA ILE A 255 -7.11 -4.97 6.06
C ILE A 255 -7.70 -3.72 5.41
N ALA A 256 -8.39 -3.90 4.29
CA ALA A 256 -9.21 -2.85 3.71
C ALA A 256 -10.62 -2.88 4.32
N LEU A 257 -11.09 -1.71 4.74
CA LEU A 257 -12.42 -1.50 5.32
C LEU A 257 -13.34 -0.87 4.26
N ALA A 258 -14.21 -1.69 3.70
CA ALA A 258 -15.14 -1.29 2.65
C ALA A 258 -16.47 -0.80 3.24
N HIS A 259 -17.03 0.27 2.71
CA HIS A 259 -18.31 0.85 3.16
C HIS A 259 -19.53 0.18 2.52
N ASN A 260 -19.32 -0.62 1.47
CA ASN A 260 -20.34 -1.36 0.77
C ASN A 260 -19.77 -2.58 0.01
N ASP A 261 -20.64 -3.46 -0.46
CA ASP A 261 -20.24 -4.69 -1.16
C ASP A 261 -19.50 -4.42 -2.49
N ALA A 262 -19.76 -3.29 -3.15
CA ALA A 262 -19.11 -2.96 -4.42
C ALA A 262 -17.65 -2.54 -4.20
N GLU A 263 -17.38 -1.71 -3.20
CA GLU A 263 -16.01 -1.40 -2.76
C GLU A 263 -15.29 -2.67 -2.33
N ALA A 264 -15.95 -3.52 -1.53
CA ALA A 264 -15.37 -4.77 -1.07
C ALA A 264 -14.98 -5.69 -2.23
N LEU A 265 -15.84 -5.81 -3.26
CA LEU A 265 -15.52 -6.60 -4.45
C LEU A 265 -14.36 -5.98 -5.24
N ALA A 266 -14.32 -4.67 -5.42
CA ALA A 266 -13.19 -4.02 -6.08
C ALA A 266 -11.87 -4.26 -5.33
N LEU A 267 -11.88 -4.23 -4.00
CA LEU A 267 -10.71 -4.48 -3.16
C LEU A 267 -10.27 -5.95 -3.20
N ARG A 268 -11.21 -6.90 -3.17
CA ARG A 268 -10.91 -8.33 -3.29
C ARG A 268 -10.29 -8.72 -4.63
N MET A 269 -10.41 -7.90 -5.68
CA MET A 269 -9.75 -8.17 -6.95
C MET A 269 -8.23 -8.08 -6.88
N TYR A 270 -7.66 -7.37 -5.91
CA TYR A 270 -6.21 -7.41 -5.69
C TYR A 270 -5.75 -8.83 -5.41
N GLU A 271 -6.31 -9.49 -4.41
CA GLU A 271 -5.93 -10.86 -4.12
C GLU A 271 -6.50 -11.83 -5.16
N GLY A 272 -7.76 -11.66 -5.53
CA GLY A 272 -8.44 -12.55 -6.47
C GLY A 272 -7.82 -12.58 -7.87
N ILE A 273 -7.30 -11.47 -8.40
CA ILE A 273 -6.72 -11.40 -9.76
C ILE A 273 -5.19 -11.33 -9.73
N LEU A 274 -4.60 -10.60 -8.78
CA LEU A 274 -3.15 -10.38 -8.71
C LEU A 274 -2.45 -11.26 -7.67
N GLY A 275 -3.18 -11.91 -6.76
CA GLY A 275 -2.60 -12.79 -5.74
C GLY A 275 -1.85 -12.05 -4.64
N ARG A 276 -2.20 -10.80 -4.35
CA ARG A 276 -1.60 -10.00 -3.27
C ARG A 276 -2.62 -9.07 -2.60
N ASP A 277 -2.27 -8.56 -1.43
CA ASP A 277 -3.03 -7.51 -0.75
C ASP A 277 -3.06 -6.20 -1.57
N ALA A 278 -4.13 -5.44 -1.37
CA ALA A 278 -4.24 -4.09 -1.89
C ALA A 278 -3.20 -3.18 -1.22
N ASP A 279 -2.59 -2.29 -1.99
CA ASP A 279 -1.84 -1.16 -1.45
C ASP A 279 -2.79 0.03 -1.22
N VAL A 280 -2.47 0.90 -0.25
CA VAL A 280 -3.33 2.04 0.16
C VAL A 280 -3.74 2.92 -1.03
N ASN A 281 -2.79 3.28 -1.90
CA ASN A 281 -3.04 4.17 -3.03
C ASN A 281 -3.94 3.53 -4.09
N GLY A 282 -3.67 2.27 -4.40
CA GLY A 282 -4.48 1.49 -5.31
C GLY A 282 -5.89 1.25 -4.78
N ALA A 283 -6.01 0.86 -3.51
CA ALA A 283 -7.28 0.68 -2.80
C ALA A 283 -8.12 1.97 -2.84
N LYS A 284 -7.51 3.12 -2.51
CA LYS A 284 -8.12 4.45 -2.62
C LYS A 284 -8.65 4.72 -4.02
N SER A 285 -7.81 4.52 -5.04
CA SER A 285 -8.19 4.82 -6.43
C SER A 285 -9.40 4.01 -6.89
N PHE A 286 -9.48 2.72 -6.54
CA PHE A 286 -10.62 1.88 -6.90
C PHE A 286 -11.87 2.17 -6.07
N VAL A 287 -11.73 2.45 -4.78
CA VAL A 287 -12.87 2.90 -3.93
C VAL A 287 -13.45 4.21 -4.47
N GLU A 288 -12.63 5.18 -4.83
CA GLU A 288 -13.07 6.41 -5.50
C GLU A 288 -13.74 6.11 -6.85
N ALA A 289 -13.22 5.17 -7.64
CA ALA A 289 -13.82 4.78 -8.91
C ALA A 289 -15.22 4.18 -8.72
N VAL A 290 -15.41 3.31 -7.71
CA VAL A 290 -16.71 2.74 -7.34
C VAL A 290 -17.66 3.85 -6.90
N ASN A 291 -17.22 4.75 -6.02
CA ASN A 291 -18.04 5.84 -5.50
C ASN A 291 -18.43 6.87 -6.57
N ASN A 292 -17.61 7.02 -7.61
CA ASN A 292 -17.93 7.81 -8.80
C ASN A 292 -18.82 7.08 -9.83
N GLY A 293 -19.21 5.83 -9.55
CA GLY A 293 -20.14 5.05 -10.37
C GLY A 293 -19.50 4.25 -11.51
N THR A 294 -18.18 4.03 -11.47
CA THR A 294 -17.50 3.11 -12.39
C THR A 294 -18.05 1.69 -12.20
N SER A 295 -18.29 0.97 -13.29
CA SER A 295 -18.82 -0.40 -13.18
C SER A 295 -17.74 -1.37 -12.69
N LEU A 296 -18.15 -2.40 -11.93
CA LEU A 296 -17.23 -3.43 -11.47
C LEU A 296 -16.59 -4.22 -12.63
N THR A 297 -17.27 -4.30 -13.78
CA THR A 297 -16.70 -4.88 -15.01
C THR A 297 -15.57 -4.02 -15.56
N ASP A 298 -15.69 -2.69 -15.54
CA ASP A 298 -14.62 -1.80 -15.97
C ASP A 298 -13.43 -1.85 -15.00
N ILE A 299 -13.69 -1.97 -13.69
CA ILE A 299 -12.66 -2.15 -12.67
C ILE A 299 -11.91 -3.49 -12.87
N ALA A 300 -12.64 -4.59 -13.06
CA ALA A 300 -12.02 -5.89 -13.35
C ALA A 300 -11.19 -5.85 -14.64
N ASN A 301 -11.66 -5.15 -15.67
CA ASN A 301 -10.87 -4.91 -16.89
C ASN A 301 -9.62 -4.07 -16.60
N ALA A 302 -9.65 -3.11 -15.66
CA ALA A 302 -8.47 -2.34 -15.29
C ALA A 302 -7.38 -3.25 -14.66
N PHE A 303 -7.77 -4.19 -13.79
CA PHE A 303 -6.85 -5.21 -13.26
C PHE A 303 -6.27 -6.09 -14.37
N LEU A 304 -7.13 -6.65 -15.23
CA LEU A 304 -6.73 -7.57 -16.30
C LEU A 304 -5.87 -6.91 -17.39
N ASN A 305 -5.99 -5.59 -17.57
CA ASN A 305 -5.17 -4.82 -18.50
C ASN A 305 -3.98 -4.11 -17.82
N SER A 306 -3.76 -4.34 -16.53
CA SER A 306 -2.65 -3.74 -15.79
C SER A 306 -1.31 -4.33 -16.24
N GLN A 307 -0.24 -3.53 -16.12
CA GLN A 307 1.12 -4.02 -16.36
C GLN A 307 1.50 -5.14 -15.40
N GLU A 308 0.94 -5.13 -14.20
CA GLU A 308 1.19 -6.14 -13.17
C GLU A 308 0.63 -7.50 -13.59
N PHE A 309 -0.66 -7.56 -13.94
CA PHE A 309 -1.29 -8.79 -14.42
C PHE A 309 -0.63 -9.29 -15.71
N ALA A 310 -0.38 -8.39 -16.66
CA ALA A 310 0.31 -8.74 -17.91
C ALA A 310 1.73 -9.27 -17.63
N GLY A 311 2.48 -8.64 -16.73
CA GLY A 311 3.83 -9.05 -16.37
C GLY A 311 3.88 -10.43 -15.73
N ALA A 312 3.00 -10.70 -14.78
CA ALA A 312 2.90 -12.00 -14.10
C ALA A 312 2.54 -13.13 -15.09
N ASN A 313 1.51 -12.95 -15.92
CA ASN A 313 1.12 -13.95 -16.92
C ASN A 313 2.20 -14.14 -17.99
N ASN A 314 2.75 -13.05 -18.53
CA ASN A 314 3.81 -13.14 -19.52
C ASN A 314 5.02 -13.90 -18.97
N ALA A 315 5.42 -13.66 -17.73
CA ALA A 315 6.54 -14.38 -17.11
C ALA A 315 6.29 -15.89 -17.03
N ALA A 316 5.09 -16.31 -16.62
CA ALA A 316 4.71 -17.72 -16.60
C ALA A 316 4.70 -18.33 -18.01
N ASP A 317 4.02 -17.70 -18.96
CA ASP A 317 3.91 -18.19 -20.34
C ASP A 317 5.27 -18.26 -21.05
N ILE A 318 6.14 -17.25 -20.85
CA ILE A 318 7.51 -17.25 -21.37
C ILE A 318 8.29 -18.42 -20.76
N ASN A 319 8.19 -18.64 -19.45
CA ASN A 319 8.93 -19.70 -18.78
C ASN A 319 8.48 -21.09 -19.25
N ASP A 320 7.18 -21.29 -19.48
CA ASP A 320 6.64 -22.52 -20.05
C ASP A 320 7.16 -22.76 -21.47
N LEU A 321 7.23 -21.73 -22.31
CA LEU A 321 7.83 -21.83 -23.64
C LEU A 321 9.33 -22.18 -23.57
N TYR A 322 10.08 -21.62 -22.62
CA TYR A 322 11.49 -21.94 -22.41
C TYR A 322 11.70 -23.38 -21.95
N ASN A 323 10.97 -23.82 -20.94
CA ASN A 323 11.05 -25.19 -20.44
C ASN A 323 10.71 -26.20 -21.53
N THR A 324 9.74 -25.85 -22.38
CA THR A 324 9.30 -26.72 -23.46
C THR A 324 10.29 -26.77 -24.61
N LEU A 325 10.71 -25.61 -25.11
CA LEU A 325 11.51 -25.52 -26.34
C LEU A 325 13.00 -25.72 -26.08
N LEU A 326 13.48 -25.37 -24.88
CA LEU A 326 14.90 -25.38 -24.52
C LEU A 326 15.22 -26.36 -23.37
N GLY A 327 14.23 -26.74 -22.56
CA GLY A 327 14.42 -27.66 -21.43
C GLY A 327 15.04 -27.02 -20.18
N ARG A 328 14.86 -25.71 -20.02
CA ARG A 328 15.30 -24.92 -18.86
C ARG A 328 14.39 -23.71 -18.66
N ASP A 329 14.44 -23.11 -17.48
CA ASP A 329 13.80 -21.82 -17.22
C ASP A 329 14.45 -20.68 -18.01
N ALA A 330 13.67 -19.63 -18.25
CA ALA A 330 14.17 -18.37 -18.79
C ALA A 330 15.10 -17.69 -17.77
N ASP A 331 16.25 -17.21 -18.25
CA ASP A 331 17.06 -16.29 -17.45
C ASP A 331 16.40 -14.90 -17.45
N GLN A 332 16.70 -14.09 -16.43
CA GLN A 332 16.08 -12.77 -16.25
C GLN A 332 16.21 -11.90 -17.51
N GLY A 333 17.39 -11.86 -18.14
CA GLY A 333 17.61 -11.03 -19.33
C GLY A 333 16.79 -11.50 -20.53
N GLY A 334 16.66 -12.81 -20.73
CA GLY A 334 15.78 -13.40 -21.74
C GLY A 334 14.31 -13.09 -21.48
N ALA A 335 13.84 -13.34 -20.25
CA ALA A 335 12.46 -13.06 -19.85
C ALA A 335 12.10 -11.58 -20.04
N ASP A 336 12.97 -10.66 -19.61
CA ASP A 336 12.78 -9.21 -19.74
C ASP A 336 12.69 -8.79 -21.22
N ALA A 337 13.51 -9.37 -22.09
CA ALA A 337 13.49 -9.07 -23.52
C ALA A 337 12.17 -9.51 -24.18
N TRP A 338 11.63 -10.68 -23.80
CA TRP A 338 10.35 -11.15 -24.30
C TRP A 338 9.17 -10.38 -23.71
N ALA A 339 9.20 -10.07 -22.42
CA ALA A 339 8.20 -9.21 -21.78
C ALA A 339 8.14 -7.84 -22.47
N ALA A 340 9.28 -7.26 -22.82
CA ALA A 340 9.34 -6.01 -23.58
C ALA A 340 8.78 -6.17 -25.01
N LEU A 341 8.97 -7.31 -25.67
CA LEU A 341 8.36 -7.58 -26.97
C LEU A 341 6.83 -7.62 -26.86
N LEU A 342 6.29 -8.33 -25.87
CA LEU A 342 4.85 -8.44 -25.62
C LEU A 342 4.24 -7.07 -25.28
N ALA A 343 4.91 -6.28 -24.45
CA ALA A 343 4.50 -4.91 -24.13
C ALA A 343 4.46 -3.98 -25.37
N ASN A 344 5.25 -4.27 -26.41
CA ASN A 344 5.26 -3.52 -27.68
C ASN A 344 4.32 -4.11 -28.75
N GLY A 345 3.37 -4.97 -28.36
CA GLY A 345 2.37 -5.55 -29.25
C GLY A 345 2.82 -6.81 -30.00
N GLY A 346 3.96 -7.39 -29.61
CA GLY A 346 4.30 -8.76 -30.02
C GLY A 346 3.38 -9.78 -29.37
N THR A 347 3.34 -11.00 -29.93
CA THR A 347 2.49 -12.08 -29.41
C THR A 347 3.32 -13.22 -28.80
N LEU A 348 2.71 -14.03 -27.94
CA LEU A 348 3.34 -15.27 -27.47
C LEU A 348 3.70 -16.23 -28.62
N ALA A 349 2.93 -16.21 -29.71
CA ALA A 349 3.28 -16.94 -30.93
C ALA A 349 4.59 -16.41 -31.55
N ASP A 350 4.83 -15.09 -31.53
CA ASP A 350 6.10 -14.51 -31.99
C ASP A 350 7.27 -14.92 -31.11
N VAL A 351 7.08 -14.92 -29.78
CA VAL A 351 8.05 -15.41 -28.79
C VAL A 351 8.37 -16.88 -29.06
N ALA A 352 7.35 -17.74 -29.14
CA ALA A 352 7.50 -19.18 -29.41
C ALA A 352 8.22 -19.44 -30.73
N GLY A 353 7.85 -18.71 -31.79
CA GLY A 353 8.50 -18.80 -33.10
C GLY A 353 9.98 -18.42 -33.06
N ALA A 354 10.33 -17.38 -32.30
CA ALA A 354 11.72 -16.92 -32.14
C ALA A 354 12.56 -17.90 -31.31
N ILE A 355 12.02 -18.41 -30.20
CA ILE A 355 12.69 -19.42 -29.38
C ILE A 355 12.92 -20.71 -30.19
N ALA A 356 11.92 -21.17 -30.95
CA ALA A 356 11.97 -22.41 -31.73
C ALA A 356 13.06 -22.44 -32.83
N VAL A 357 13.60 -21.30 -33.22
CA VAL A 357 14.70 -21.18 -34.21
C VAL A 357 15.98 -20.61 -33.62
N SER A 358 16.04 -20.41 -32.31
CA SER A 358 17.25 -19.96 -31.62
C SER A 358 18.41 -20.95 -31.81
N GLU A 359 19.65 -20.46 -31.67
CA GLU A 359 20.85 -21.31 -31.71
C GLU A 359 20.76 -22.42 -30.66
N GLU A 360 20.26 -22.12 -29.47
CA GLU A 360 20.07 -23.09 -28.40
C GLU A 360 19.04 -24.18 -28.75
N ALA A 361 17.91 -23.82 -29.36
CA ALA A 361 16.92 -24.81 -29.82
C ALA A 361 17.47 -25.68 -30.96
N GLN A 362 18.35 -25.13 -31.81
CA GLN A 362 19.03 -25.88 -32.87
C GLN A 362 20.07 -26.85 -32.30
N ASP A 363 20.84 -26.42 -31.30
CA ASP A 363 21.85 -27.24 -30.61
C ASP A 363 21.24 -28.43 -29.84
N ARG A 364 19.98 -28.30 -29.43
CA ARG A 364 19.22 -29.39 -28.79
C ARG A 364 18.93 -30.56 -29.76
N ASP A 365 19.04 -30.34 -31.07
CA ASP A 365 18.90 -31.34 -32.15
C ASP A 365 17.71 -32.30 -31.99
N GLN A 366 16.58 -31.77 -31.51
CA GLN A 366 15.39 -32.56 -31.23
C GLN A 366 14.78 -33.13 -32.53
N SER A 367 14.16 -34.31 -32.49
CA SER A 367 13.42 -34.82 -33.66
C SER A 367 12.18 -33.96 -33.95
N ASN A 368 11.71 -33.91 -35.20
CA ASN A 368 10.48 -33.17 -35.55
C ASN A 368 9.25 -33.70 -34.78
N GLY A 369 9.21 -35.00 -34.49
CA GLY A 369 8.11 -35.59 -33.72
C GLY A 369 8.11 -35.13 -32.28
N ASP A 370 9.27 -35.11 -31.61
CA ASP A 370 9.36 -34.69 -30.22
C ASP A 370 9.11 -33.18 -30.09
N PHE A 371 9.63 -32.37 -31.02
CA PHE A 371 9.38 -30.93 -31.06
C PHE A 371 7.89 -30.59 -31.12
N VAL A 372 7.12 -31.30 -31.97
CA VAL A 372 5.67 -31.08 -32.06
C VAL A 372 4.95 -31.57 -30.80
N ARG A 373 5.34 -32.73 -30.24
CA ARG A 373 4.71 -33.25 -29.01
C ARG A 373 4.91 -32.30 -27.83
N ASP A 374 6.13 -31.82 -27.62
CA ASP A 374 6.43 -30.91 -26.51
C ASP A 374 5.62 -29.61 -26.64
N LEU A 375 5.50 -29.07 -27.86
CA LEU A 375 4.65 -27.91 -28.13
C LEU A 375 3.17 -28.17 -27.84
N TYR A 376 2.64 -29.35 -28.15
CA TYR A 376 1.25 -29.70 -27.81
C TYR A 376 1.04 -29.73 -26.29
N THR A 377 1.94 -30.40 -25.57
CA THR A 377 1.82 -30.52 -24.10
C THR A 377 1.89 -29.16 -23.43
N ALA A 378 2.79 -28.29 -23.88
CA ALA A 378 2.98 -26.98 -23.28
C ALA A 378 1.90 -25.96 -23.68
N ALA A 379 1.67 -25.80 -24.98
CA ALA A 379 0.78 -24.75 -25.48
C ALA A 379 -0.70 -25.15 -25.37
N LEU A 380 -1.01 -26.45 -25.39
CA LEU A 380 -2.39 -26.96 -25.41
C LEU A 380 -2.74 -27.78 -24.16
N GLY A 381 -1.77 -28.11 -23.30
CA GLY A 381 -2.01 -28.84 -22.06
C GLY A 381 -2.33 -30.33 -22.25
N ARG A 382 -2.06 -30.89 -23.44
CA ARG A 382 -2.35 -32.30 -23.76
C ARG A 382 -1.37 -32.90 -24.75
N ASP A 383 -1.38 -34.24 -24.82
CA ASP A 383 -0.63 -34.95 -25.84
C ASP A 383 -1.23 -34.73 -27.25
N ALA A 384 -0.34 -34.66 -28.25
CA ALA A 384 -0.71 -34.66 -29.64
C ALA A 384 -1.37 -35.98 -30.05
N ASP A 385 -2.53 -35.91 -30.69
CA ASP A 385 -3.12 -37.08 -31.36
C ASP A 385 -2.31 -37.45 -32.61
N GLU A 386 -2.43 -38.71 -33.04
CA GLU A 386 -1.64 -39.26 -34.14
C GLU A 386 -1.83 -38.48 -35.45
N ALA A 387 -3.06 -38.03 -35.73
CA ALA A 387 -3.36 -37.30 -36.96
C ALA A 387 -2.79 -35.88 -36.95
N GLY A 388 -2.94 -35.15 -35.83
CA GLY A 388 -2.39 -33.82 -35.64
C GLY A 388 -0.86 -33.81 -35.67
N LEU A 389 -0.23 -34.78 -35.01
CA LEU A 389 1.22 -34.97 -35.02
C LEU A 389 1.73 -35.24 -36.45
N ASP A 390 1.13 -36.20 -37.15
CA ASP A 390 1.54 -36.58 -38.51
C ASP A 390 1.40 -35.42 -39.49
N ALA A 391 0.35 -34.61 -39.34
CA ALA A 391 0.12 -33.43 -40.18
C ALA A 391 1.25 -32.40 -40.03
N TRP A 392 1.60 -32.03 -38.79
CA TRP A 392 2.68 -31.07 -38.52
C TRP A 392 4.05 -31.60 -38.90
N VAL A 393 4.35 -32.86 -38.58
CA VAL A 393 5.61 -33.51 -38.94
C VAL A 393 5.78 -33.59 -40.45
N SER A 394 4.71 -33.89 -41.19
CA SER A 394 4.71 -33.88 -42.66
C SER A 394 4.97 -32.48 -43.22
N GLN A 395 4.41 -31.43 -42.61
CA GLN A 395 4.69 -30.05 -43.00
C GLN A 395 6.17 -29.68 -42.81
N LEU A 396 6.76 -30.06 -41.66
CA LEU A 396 8.19 -29.86 -41.39
C LEU A 396 9.07 -30.58 -42.43
N PHE A 397 8.72 -31.81 -42.83
CA PHE A 397 9.43 -32.52 -43.90
C PHE A 397 9.26 -31.86 -45.28
N ASN A 398 8.14 -31.18 -45.51
CA ASN A 398 7.85 -30.47 -46.75
C ASN A 398 8.39 -29.01 -46.76
N GLY A 399 9.16 -28.61 -45.75
CA GLY A 399 9.89 -27.35 -45.73
C GLY A 399 9.25 -26.21 -44.92
N THR A 400 8.17 -26.47 -44.19
CA THR A 400 7.66 -25.52 -43.18
C THR A 400 8.70 -25.35 -42.08
N SER A 401 8.91 -24.13 -41.60
CA SER A 401 9.89 -23.88 -40.52
C SER A 401 9.34 -24.26 -39.15
N ARG A 402 10.22 -24.56 -38.19
CA ARG A 402 9.83 -24.74 -36.78
C ARG A 402 9.16 -23.50 -36.19
N ALA A 403 9.59 -22.31 -36.59
CA ALA A 403 8.95 -21.06 -36.19
C ALA A 403 7.49 -21.00 -36.63
N ASP A 404 7.19 -21.39 -37.87
CA ASP A 404 5.81 -21.38 -38.39
C ASP A 404 4.93 -22.42 -37.70
N VAL A 405 5.48 -23.59 -37.37
CA VAL A 405 4.77 -24.62 -36.59
C VAL A 405 4.51 -24.13 -35.16
N ALA A 406 5.50 -23.57 -34.48
CA ALA A 406 5.34 -23.02 -33.13
C ALA A 406 4.28 -21.90 -33.11
N LYS A 407 4.35 -20.97 -34.07
CA LYS A 407 3.33 -19.93 -34.26
C LYS A 407 1.94 -20.49 -34.50
N GLY A 408 1.84 -21.53 -35.34
CA GLY A 408 0.57 -22.17 -35.66
C GLY A 408 -0.09 -22.87 -34.46
N ILE A 409 0.71 -23.50 -33.59
CA ILE A 409 0.19 -24.19 -32.40
C ILE A 409 -0.13 -23.17 -31.29
N VAL A 410 0.80 -22.29 -30.94
CA VAL A 410 0.64 -21.30 -29.85
C VAL A 410 -0.42 -20.25 -30.18
N GLY A 411 -0.58 -19.90 -31.46
CA GLY A 411 -1.63 -18.98 -31.92
C GLY A 411 -2.98 -19.62 -32.22
N SER A 412 -3.17 -20.90 -31.87
CA SER A 412 -4.41 -21.62 -32.17
C SER A 412 -5.55 -21.26 -31.20
N GLU A 413 -6.80 -21.49 -31.64
CA GLU A 413 -7.98 -21.38 -30.78
C GLU A 413 -7.89 -22.32 -29.56
N GLU A 414 -7.25 -23.48 -29.74
CA GLU A 414 -7.05 -24.43 -28.66
C GLU A 414 -6.08 -23.91 -27.58
N ALA A 415 -4.99 -23.25 -27.99
CA ALA A 415 -4.09 -22.59 -27.05
C ALA A 415 -4.81 -21.47 -26.29
N ALA A 416 -5.67 -20.70 -26.97
CA ALA A 416 -6.51 -19.69 -26.32
C ALA A 416 -7.48 -20.30 -25.29
N ASN A 417 -8.06 -21.46 -25.59
CA ASN A 417 -8.92 -22.18 -24.65
C ASN A 417 -8.14 -22.72 -23.44
N LYS A 418 -6.91 -23.19 -23.64
CA LYS A 418 -6.02 -23.57 -22.54
C LYS A 418 -5.72 -22.35 -21.65
N ALA A 419 -5.32 -21.23 -22.23
CA ALA A 419 -5.03 -20.00 -21.48
C ALA A 419 -6.25 -19.50 -20.68
N ASN A 420 -7.46 -19.61 -21.24
CA ASN A 420 -8.71 -19.36 -20.50
C ASN A 420 -8.90 -20.33 -19.33
N GLY A 421 -8.57 -21.60 -19.51
CA GLY A 421 -8.57 -22.61 -18.46
C GLY A 421 -7.55 -22.31 -17.35
N ASP A 422 -6.34 -21.91 -17.71
CA ASP A 422 -5.28 -21.55 -16.76
C ASP A 422 -5.65 -20.29 -15.97
N PHE A 423 -6.26 -19.30 -16.64
CA PHE A 423 -6.83 -18.11 -16.00
C PHE A 423 -7.93 -18.47 -14.99
N ILE A 424 -8.82 -19.42 -15.31
CA ILE A 424 -9.82 -19.89 -14.35
C ILE A 424 -9.13 -20.56 -13.16
N ASP A 425 -8.14 -21.42 -13.40
CA ASP A 425 -7.41 -22.10 -12.33
C ASP A 425 -6.70 -21.10 -11.40
N SER A 426 -6.08 -20.05 -11.96
CA SER A 426 -5.42 -19.03 -11.16
C SER A 426 -6.41 -18.30 -10.25
N LEU A 427 -7.58 -17.92 -10.76
CA LEU A 427 -8.65 -17.30 -9.95
C LEU A 427 -9.17 -18.24 -8.85
N TYR A 428 -9.28 -19.54 -9.10
CA TYR A 428 -9.68 -20.50 -8.06
C TYR A 428 -8.62 -20.59 -6.95
N GLN A 429 -7.35 -20.61 -7.34
CA GLN A 429 -6.23 -20.65 -6.39
C GLN A 429 -6.13 -19.38 -5.56
N SER A 430 -6.10 -18.22 -6.20
CA SER A 430 -5.93 -16.92 -5.53
C SER A 430 -7.19 -16.46 -4.80
N ALA A 431 -8.38 -16.62 -5.39
CA ALA A 431 -9.60 -16.09 -4.80
C ALA A 431 -10.29 -17.08 -3.85
N LEU A 432 -10.15 -18.40 -4.05
CA LEU A 432 -10.85 -19.42 -3.26
C LEU A 432 -9.90 -20.32 -2.45
N GLY A 433 -8.58 -20.21 -2.65
CA GLY A 433 -7.59 -21.00 -1.90
C GLY A 433 -7.58 -22.49 -2.25
N ARG A 434 -8.06 -22.87 -3.45
CA ARG A 434 -8.16 -24.28 -3.85
C ARG A 434 -8.11 -24.47 -5.36
N ASP A 435 -7.88 -25.71 -5.80
CA ASP A 435 -8.01 -26.09 -7.20
C ASP A 435 -9.48 -26.01 -7.69
N ALA A 436 -9.64 -25.67 -8.96
CA ALA A 436 -10.92 -25.79 -9.66
C ALA A 436 -11.27 -27.27 -9.85
N ASP A 437 -12.53 -27.63 -9.55
CA ASP A 437 -13.05 -28.93 -9.95
C ASP A 437 -13.43 -28.92 -11.44
N ASP A 438 -13.42 -30.11 -12.06
CA ASP A 438 -13.69 -30.27 -13.50
C ASP A 438 -15.02 -29.63 -13.93
N ALA A 439 -16.06 -29.70 -13.10
CA ALA A 439 -17.38 -29.18 -13.44
C ALA A 439 -17.43 -27.65 -13.32
N GLY A 440 -16.83 -27.09 -12.26
CA GLY A 440 -16.69 -25.66 -12.05
C GLY A 440 -15.86 -25.00 -13.14
N LYS A 441 -14.71 -25.58 -13.49
CA LYS A 441 -13.87 -25.10 -14.58
C LYS A 441 -14.60 -25.15 -15.93
N ALA A 442 -15.24 -26.27 -16.24
CA ALA A 442 -16.00 -26.41 -17.49
C ALA A 442 -17.18 -25.43 -17.58
N ALA A 443 -17.85 -25.12 -16.47
CA ALA A 443 -18.94 -24.15 -16.44
C ALA A 443 -18.46 -22.74 -16.80
N TRP A 444 -17.33 -22.29 -16.24
CA TRP A 444 -16.76 -20.98 -16.57
C TRP A 444 -16.17 -20.92 -17.98
N ALA A 445 -15.49 -21.98 -18.44
CA ALA A 445 -15.02 -22.09 -19.81
C ALA A 445 -16.17 -21.96 -20.82
N ALA A 446 -17.32 -22.59 -20.55
CA ALA A 446 -18.52 -22.47 -21.38
C ALA A 446 -19.09 -21.04 -21.41
N GLN A 447 -18.91 -20.23 -20.35
CA GLN A 447 -19.30 -18.81 -20.38
C GLN A 447 -18.42 -18.01 -21.33
N LEU A 448 -17.10 -18.24 -21.29
CA LEU A 448 -16.14 -17.60 -22.21
C LEU A 448 -16.44 -17.98 -23.67
N GLU A 449 -16.74 -19.26 -23.94
CA GLU A 449 -17.17 -19.74 -25.26
C GLU A 449 -18.50 -19.09 -25.70
N ALA A 450 -19.39 -18.79 -24.76
CA ALA A 450 -20.66 -18.10 -25.01
C ALA A 450 -20.50 -16.57 -25.19
N GLY A 451 -19.29 -16.03 -25.06
CA GLY A 451 -18.96 -14.62 -25.27
C GLY A 451 -18.93 -13.76 -24.00
N ALA A 452 -18.94 -14.37 -22.80
CA ALA A 452 -18.59 -13.66 -21.58
C ALA A 452 -17.12 -13.21 -21.64
N SER A 453 -16.79 -12.11 -20.97
CA SER A 453 -15.42 -11.65 -20.85
C SER A 453 -14.69 -12.32 -19.68
N GLN A 454 -13.35 -12.29 -19.69
CA GLN A 454 -12.56 -12.69 -18.52
C GLN A 454 -12.88 -11.83 -17.28
N ALA A 455 -13.27 -10.57 -17.48
CA ALA A 455 -13.75 -9.71 -16.39
C ALA A 455 -15.06 -10.24 -15.77
N ASP A 456 -15.99 -10.75 -16.58
CA ASP A 456 -17.23 -11.35 -16.07
C ASP A 456 -16.95 -12.62 -15.25
N VAL A 457 -15.98 -13.43 -15.68
CA VAL A 457 -15.53 -14.64 -14.95
C VAL A 457 -14.84 -14.25 -13.64
N ALA A 458 -13.92 -13.29 -13.67
CA ALA A 458 -13.24 -12.78 -12.47
C ALA A 458 -14.27 -12.24 -11.46
N LEU A 459 -15.22 -11.42 -11.90
CA LEU A 459 -16.30 -10.94 -11.04
C LEU A 459 -17.14 -12.08 -10.44
N GLY A 460 -17.46 -13.09 -11.24
CA GLY A 460 -18.25 -14.23 -10.80
C GLY A 460 -17.55 -15.07 -9.72
N ILE A 461 -16.23 -15.25 -9.84
CA ILE A 461 -15.43 -16.05 -8.89
C ILE A 461 -15.07 -15.22 -7.65
N VAL A 462 -14.46 -14.04 -7.84
CA VAL A 462 -13.98 -13.15 -6.76
C VAL A 462 -15.16 -12.55 -5.97
N GLY A 463 -16.32 -12.35 -6.61
CA GLY A 463 -17.55 -11.90 -5.96
C GLY A 463 -18.35 -12.99 -5.27
N SER A 464 -17.86 -14.24 -5.26
CA SER A 464 -18.57 -15.34 -4.63
C SER A 464 -18.51 -15.28 -3.10
N PRO A 465 -19.50 -15.84 -2.38
CA PRO A 465 -19.43 -15.98 -0.92
C PRO A 465 -18.23 -16.80 -0.44
N GLU A 466 -17.72 -17.71 -1.27
CA GLU A 466 -16.53 -18.50 -0.98
C GLU A 466 -15.27 -17.61 -1.01
N ALA A 467 -15.13 -16.77 -2.04
CA ALA A 467 -14.04 -15.81 -2.11
C ALA A 467 -14.08 -14.81 -0.95
N ALA A 468 -15.27 -14.32 -0.59
CA ALA A 468 -15.43 -13.43 0.56
C ALA A 468 -15.04 -14.08 1.91
N ALA A 469 -15.07 -15.41 2.00
CA ALA A 469 -14.64 -16.15 3.19
C ALA A 469 -13.14 -16.49 3.18
N HIS A 470 -12.52 -16.57 2.00
CA HIS A 470 -11.09 -16.84 1.84
C HIS A 470 -10.25 -15.56 1.93
N ILE A 471 -10.68 -14.51 1.21
CA ILE A 471 -10.07 -13.19 1.17
C ILE A 471 -10.60 -12.36 2.36
N ASP A 472 -10.04 -12.61 3.54
CA ASP A 472 -10.48 -12.06 4.82
C ASP A 472 -9.77 -10.74 5.21
N ASN A 473 -8.82 -10.30 4.39
CA ASN A 473 -8.18 -8.97 4.42
C ASN A 473 -9.10 -7.86 3.85
N VAL A 474 -10.35 -8.15 3.48
CA VAL A 474 -11.37 -7.15 3.10
C VAL A 474 -12.63 -7.31 3.93
N VAL A 475 -12.90 -6.32 4.78
CA VAL A 475 -14.03 -6.30 5.72
C VAL A 475 -15.06 -5.29 5.28
N VAL A 476 -16.33 -5.70 5.22
CA VAL A 476 -17.45 -4.79 4.92
C VAL A 476 -17.99 -4.19 6.21
N LEU A 477 -17.92 -2.87 6.31
CA LEU A 477 -18.52 -2.10 7.38
C LEU A 477 -19.98 -1.76 7.06
N HIS A 478 -20.81 -1.67 8.08
CA HIS A 478 -22.22 -1.32 7.95
C HIS A 478 -22.50 0.08 8.51
N GLY A 479 -23.28 0.85 7.75
CA GLY A 479 -23.77 2.17 8.18
C GLY A 479 -24.80 2.08 9.32
N GLN A 480 -25.56 3.16 9.52
CA GLN A 480 -26.64 3.19 10.51
C GLN A 480 -27.73 2.15 10.18
N VAL A 481 -27.96 1.21 11.11
CA VAL A 481 -29.07 0.22 11.06
C VAL A 481 -30.38 0.82 11.55
#